data_AF-A0A920RFZ4-F1
#
_entry.id   AF-A0A920RFZ4-F1
#
_cell.length_a   1.000
_cell.length_b   1.000
_cell.length_c   1.000
_cell.angle_alpha   90.00
_cell.angle_beta   90.00
_cell.angle_gamma   90.00
#
_symmetry.space_group_name_H-M   'P 1'
#
loop_
_entity.id
_entity.type
_entity.pdbx_description
1 polymer ?
#
loop_
_entity_poly.entity_id
_entity_poly.type
_entity_poly.pdbx_seq_one_letter_code
_entity_poly.pdbx_strand_id
1 'polypeptide(L)'
;MGIVGYGHIGREVAQRAAAFGMRVIAIRRSKQEATPPLDWIGTTGQLEQLLAESDFVVVACDMNKETIGMIGAPQLAMMKHDSVIINVGVGGSSRKKPFIRR
;
A
#
# COMPACT_ATOMS: atom_id res chain seq x y z
N MET A 1 -4.75 1.30 7.81
CA MET A 1 -4.31 1.86 6.52
C MET A 1 -2.95 1.28 6.19
N GLY A 2 -2.88 0.41 5.18
CA GLY A 2 -1.65 -0.13 4.61
C GLY A 2 -1.18 0.69 3.42
N ILE A 3 0.10 1.02 3.37
CA ILE A 3 0.69 1.81 2.29
C ILE A 3 1.82 1.03 1.61
N VAL A 4 1.61 0.66 0.35
CA VAL A 4 2.63 0.03 -0.49
C VAL A 4 3.37 1.12 -1.25
N GLY A 5 4.62 1.38 -0.86
CA GLY A 5 5.42 2.48 -1.41
C GLY A 5 5.40 3.70 -0.50
N TYR A 6 6.17 3.67 0.60
CA TYR A 6 6.33 4.80 1.52
C TYR A 6 7.31 5.89 0.99
N GLY A 7 6.96 6.46 -0.15
CA GLY A 7 7.63 7.61 -0.77
C GLY A 7 6.89 8.93 -0.51
N HIS A 8 6.99 9.88 -1.44
CA HIS A 8 6.32 11.19 -1.33
C HIS A 8 4.79 11.05 -1.20
N ILE A 9 4.13 10.37 -2.14
CA ILE A 9 2.67 10.14 -2.11
C ILE A 9 2.26 9.33 -0.88
N GLY A 10 3.00 8.25 -0.57
CA GLY A 10 2.71 7.40 0.58
C GLY A 10 2.75 8.16 1.92
N ARG A 11 3.68 9.10 2.09
CA ARG A 11 3.77 9.95 3.29
C ARG A 11 2.56 10.88 3.41
N GLU A 12 2.12 11.48 2.32
CA GLU A 12 0.94 12.35 2.30
C GLU A 12 -0.35 11.60 2.66
N VAL A 13 -0.47 10.36 2.18
CA VAL A 13 -1.56 9.45 2.56
C VAL A 13 -1.49 9.09 4.04
N ALA A 14 -0.29 8.77 4.55
CA ALA A 14 -0.09 8.42 5.95
C ALA A 14 -0.51 9.54 6.90
N GLN A 15 -0.13 10.79 6.61
CA GLN A 15 -0.51 11.95 7.42
C GLN A 15 -2.03 12.12 7.51
N ARG A 16 -2.74 12.02 6.38
CA ARG A 16 -4.20 12.16 6.34
C ARG A 16 -4.88 11.00 7.05
N ALA A 17 -4.44 9.76 6.81
CA ALA A 17 -4.99 8.58 7.47
C ALA A 17 -4.84 8.67 9.00
N ALA A 18 -3.68 9.09 9.50
CA ALA A 18 -3.45 9.28 10.92
C ALA A 18 -4.30 10.41 11.52
N ALA A 19 -4.50 11.52 10.78
CA ALA A 19 -5.40 12.59 11.20
C ALA A 19 -6.86 12.14 11.34
N PHE A 20 -7.27 11.09 10.61
CA PHE A 20 -8.56 10.43 10.76
C PHE A 20 -8.57 9.33 11.84
N GLY A 21 -7.52 9.20 12.66
CA GLY A 21 -7.43 8.20 13.72
C GLY A 21 -7.19 6.78 13.23
N MET A 22 -6.75 6.59 11.98
CA MET A 22 -6.45 5.26 11.45
C MET A 22 -5.06 4.79 11.93
N ARG A 23 -4.93 3.50 12.25
CA ARG A 23 -3.62 2.83 12.35
C ARG A 23 -2.94 2.84 10.98
N VAL A 24 -1.70 3.31 10.89
CA VAL A 24 -0.94 3.44 9.64
C VAL A 24 0.26 2.51 9.63
N ILE A 25 0.28 1.58 8.67
CA ILE A 25 1.39 0.66 8.42
C ILE A 25 1.86 0.81 6.98
N ALA A 26 3.15 0.64 6.71
CA ALA A 26 3.69 0.85 5.38
C ALA A 26 4.81 -0.11 5.01
N ILE A 27 5.07 -0.27 3.71
CA ILE A 27 6.29 -0.91 3.19
C ILE A 27 7.01 -0.01 2.19
N ARG A 28 8.34 -0.13 2.16
CA ARG A 28 9.22 0.49 1.16
C ARG A 28 10.38 -0.44 0.83
N ARG A 29 11.18 -0.12 -0.21
CA ARG A 29 12.32 -0.97 -0.61
C ARG A 29 13.43 -0.98 0.45
N SER A 30 13.88 0.19 0.89
CA SER A 30 14.95 0.31 1.89
C SER A 30 14.40 0.17 3.31
N LYS A 31 15.16 -0.47 4.21
CA LYS A 31 14.84 -0.48 5.65
C LYS A 31 14.78 0.95 6.19
N GLN A 32 13.88 1.17 7.13
CA GLN A 32 13.69 2.42 7.86
C GLN A 32 13.05 2.07 9.21
N GLU A 33 13.31 2.86 10.25
CA GLU A 33 12.54 2.77 11.48
C GLU A 33 11.18 3.46 11.33
N ALA A 34 10.18 2.97 12.07
CA ALA A 34 8.87 3.60 12.12
C ALA A 34 9.00 4.92 12.88
N THR A 35 8.59 5.99 12.23
CA THR A 35 8.48 7.33 12.84
C THR A 35 7.05 7.80 12.66
N PRO A 36 6.51 8.62 13.57
CA PRO A 36 5.19 9.21 13.40
C PRO A 36 5.02 9.81 11.99
N PRO A 37 3.88 9.56 11.33
CA PRO A 37 2.65 8.97 11.86
C PRO A 37 2.54 7.44 11.71
N LEU A 38 3.63 6.73 11.42
CA LEU A 38 3.61 5.28 11.21
C LEU A 38 3.62 4.51 12.53
N ASP A 39 2.71 3.54 12.65
CA ASP A 39 2.72 2.52 13.71
C ASP A 39 3.69 1.39 13.38
N TRP A 40 3.91 1.12 12.09
CA TRP A 40 4.83 0.09 11.62
C TRP A 40 5.34 0.39 10.22
N ILE A 41 6.60 0.01 9.94
CA ILE A 41 7.14 0.01 8.60
C ILE A 41 7.99 -1.23 8.33
N GLY A 42 7.77 -1.83 7.17
CA GLY A 42 8.50 -2.99 6.69
C GLY A 42 9.16 -2.76 5.33
N THR A 43 9.77 -3.83 4.84
CA THR A 43 10.31 -3.91 3.48
C THR A 43 9.30 -4.51 2.51
N THR A 44 9.56 -4.42 1.21
CA THR A 44 8.70 -5.05 0.17
C THR A 44 8.52 -6.56 0.36
N GLY A 45 9.47 -7.25 1.00
CA GLY A 45 9.35 -8.67 1.35
C GLY A 45 8.29 -8.97 2.42
N GLN A 46 7.69 -7.95 3.04
CA GLN A 46 6.66 -8.08 4.07
C GLN A 46 5.29 -7.62 3.54
N LEU A 47 5.09 -7.69 2.23
CA LEU A 47 3.82 -7.34 1.58
C LEU A 47 2.64 -8.14 2.14
N GLU A 48 2.79 -9.45 2.30
CA GLU A 48 1.71 -10.32 2.77
C GLU A 48 1.22 -9.93 4.17
N GLN A 49 2.16 -9.62 5.07
CA GLN A 49 1.83 -9.12 6.41
C GLN A 49 1.03 -7.81 6.33
N LEU A 50 1.47 -6.87 5.50
CA LEU A 50 0.76 -5.59 5.33
C LEU A 50 -0.66 -5.82 4.79
N LEU A 51 -0.84 -6.70 3.81
CA LEU A 51 -2.15 -6.99 3.22
C LEU A 51 -3.10 -7.63 4.23
N ALA A 52 -2.62 -8.59 5.02
CA ALA A 52 -3.42 -9.27 6.04
C ALA A 52 -3.89 -8.33 7.17
N GLU A 53 -3.05 -7.37 7.57
CA GLU A 53 -3.38 -6.44 8.66
C GLU A 53 -4.27 -5.26 8.22
N SER A 54 -4.37 -4.97 6.92
CA SER A 54 -4.95 -3.73 6.40
C SER A 54 -6.42 -3.84 5.98
N ASP A 55 -7.25 -2.92 6.48
CA ASP A 55 -8.63 -2.72 5.98
C ASP A 55 -8.66 -1.88 4.70
N PHE A 56 -7.69 -0.99 4.53
CA PHE A 56 -7.50 -0.17 3.34
C PHE A 56 -6.05 -0.28 2.91
N VAL A 57 -5.79 -0.56 1.63
CA VAL A 57 -4.45 -0.64 1.06
C VAL A 57 -4.30 0.40 -0.05
N VAL A 58 -3.35 1.32 0.10
CA VAL A 58 -2.99 2.28 -0.94
C VAL A 58 -1.68 1.85 -1.59
N VAL A 59 -1.70 1.64 -2.90
CA VAL A 59 -0.52 1.34 -3.71
C VAL A 59 -0.03 2.65 -4.34
N ALA A 60 1.07 3.18 -3.82
CA ALA A 60 1.68 4.46 -4.17
C ALA A 60 3.12 4.31 -4.69
N CYS A 61 3.49 3.13 -5.18
CA CYS A 61 4.77 2.88 -5.82
C CYS A 61 4.73 3.20 -7.32
N ASP A 62 5.85 3.70 -7.85
CA ASP A 62 6.04 3.90 -9.29
C ASP A 62 5.97 2.56 -10.04
N MET A 63 5.35 2.56 -11.22
CA MET A 63 5.28 1.37 -12.07
C MET A 63 6.67 1.05 -12.66
N ASN A 64 7.29 0.00 -12.15
CA ASN A 64 8.51 -0.62 -12.67
C ASN A 64 8.36 -2.16 -12.73
N LYS A 65 9.36 -2.86 -13.26
CA LYS A 65 9.35 -4.32 -13.42
C LYS A 65 9.08 -5.10 -12.12
N GLU A 66 9.47 -4.56 -10.97
CA GLU A 66 9.27 -5.19 -9.65
C GLU A 66 7.83 -4.98 -9.13
N THR A 67 7.17 -3.89 -9.54
CA THR A 67 5.81 -3.54 -9.07
C THR A 67 4.70 -4.04 -10.01
N ILE A 68 5.02 -4.35 -11.27
CA ILE A 68 4.06 -4.93 -12.21
C ILE A 68 3.69 -6.34 -11.74
N GLY A 69 2.39 -6.57 -11.55
CA GLY A 69 1.88 -7.87 -11.08
C GLY A 69 2.12 -8.14 -9.59
N MET A 70 2.67 -7.18 -8.84
CA MET A 70 2.90 -7.29 -7.40
C MET A 70 1.60 -7.57 -6.63
N ILE A 71 0.47 -7.05 -7.10
CA ILE A 71 -0.86 -7.37 -6.57
C ILE A 71 -1.61 -8.21 -7.60
N GLY A 72 -1.62 -9.52 -7.39
CA GLY A 72 -2.38 -10.49 -8.17
C GLY A 72 -3.49 -11.16 -7.35
N ALA A 73 -4.10 -12.20 -7.91
CA ALA A 73 -5.12 -12.99 -7.22
C ALA A 73 -4.66 -13.57 -5.86
N PRO A 74 -3.43 -14.09 -5.70
CA PRO A 74 -2.96 -14.57 -4.41
C PRO A 74 -2.89 -13.47 -3.35
N GLN A 75 -2.40 -12.28 -3.72
CA GLN A 75 -2.30 -11.13 -2.81
C GLN A 75 -3.69 -10.60 -2.44
N LEU A 76 -4.61 -10.55 -3.40
CA LEU A 76 -6.00 -10.17 -3.12
C LEU A 76 -6.72 -11.17 -2.20
N ALA A 77 -6.30 -12.44 -2.19
CA ALA A 77 -6.83 -13.46 -1.29
C ALA A 77 -6.29 -13.35 0.15
N MET A 78 -5.13 -12.71 0.33
CA MET A 78 -4.55 -12.43 1.66
C MET A 78 -5.20 -11.24 2.37
N MET A 79 -5.85 -10.36 1.60
CA MET A 79 -6.55 -9.22 2.15
C MET A 79 -7.83 -9.63 2.89
N LYS A 80 -8.23 -8.84 3.88
CA LYS A 80 -9.51 -9.05 4.57
C LYS A 80 -10.67 -8.98 3.57
N HIS A 81 -11.75 -9.72 3.85
CA HIS A 81 -12.90 -9.81 2.95
C HIS A 81 -13.48 -8.43 2.60
N ASP A 82 -13.64 -7.56 3.60
CA ASP A 82 -14.24 -6.22 3.45
C ASP A 82 -13.20 -5.11 3.24
N SER A 83 -11.99 -5.47 2.81
CA SER A 83 -10.92 -4.51 2.59
C SER A 83 -10.99 -3.86 1.22
N VAL A 84 -10.51 -2.62 1.15
CA VAL A 84 -10.46 -1.84 -0.08
C VAL A 84 -9.03 -1.64 -0.53
N ILE A 85 -8.75 -1.87 -1.81
CA ILE A 85 -7.48 -1.51 -2.44
C ILE A 85 -7.64 -0.29 -3.35
N ILE A 86 -6.69 0.64 -3.26
CA ILE A 86 -6.66 1.89 -4.02
C ILE A 86 -5.30 1.97 -4.71
N ASN A 87 -5.29 1.99 -6.03
CA ASN A 87 -4.06 2.18 -6.81
C ASN A 87 -3.94 3.64 -7.26
N VAL A 88 -2.90 4.32 -6.78
CA VAL A 88 -2.55 5.71 -7.12
C VAL A 88 -1.21 5.80 -7.87
N GLY A 89 -0.61 4.67 -8.23
CA GLY A 89 0.58 4.62 -9.08
C GLY A 89 0.27 5.19 -10.47
N VAL A 90 1.06 6.16 -10.91
CA VAL A 90 0.92 6.77 -12.24
C VAL A 90 1.32 5.72 -13.28
N GLY A 91 0.33 5.20 -14.00
CA GLY A 91 0.59 4.33 -15.14
C GLY A 91 1.33 5.11 -16.22
N GLY A 92 2.59 4.76 -16.47
CA GLY A 92 3.23 5.09 -17.75
C GLY A 92 2.39 4.48 -18.86
N SER A 93 1.59 5.31 -19.53
CA SER A 93 0.84 5.07 -20.77
C SER A 93 0.64 3.60 -21.16
N SER A 94 -0.37 2.92 -20.60
CA SER A 94 -1.29 2.00 -21.29
C SER A 94 -2.05 1.07 -20.31
N ARG A 95 -3.40 1.17 -20.30
CA ARG A 95 -4.40 0.16 -19.84
C ARG A 95 -4.22 -0.36 -18.38
N LYS A 96 -5.10 -0.09 -17.39
CA LYS A 96 -6.54 -0.34 -17.30
C LYS A 96 -7.13 0.31 -16.02
N LYS A 97 -8.47 0.41 -16.00
CA LYS A 97 -9.40 0.94 -14.98
C LYS A 97 -8.95 0.84 -13.51
N PRO A 98 -9.29 1.83 -12.66
CA PRO A 98 -9.15 1.69 -11.21
C PRO A 98 -9.91 0.44 -10.75
N PHE A 99 -9.21 -0.46 -10.08
CA PHE A 99 -9.79 -1.67 -9.50
C PHE A 99 -10.14 -1.37 -8.05
N ILE A 100 -11.42 -1.15 -7.79
CA ILE A 100 -11.98 -1.10 -6.43
C ILE A 100 -12.67 -2.44 -6.22
N ARG A 101 -12.15 -3.27 -5.34
CA ARG A 101 -12.90 -4.40 -4.79
C ARG A 101 -13.74 -3.84 -3.64
N ARG A 102 -15.06 -4.03 -3.72
CA ARG A 102 -15.99 -3.86 -2.60
C ARG A 102 -16.24 -5.23 -1.98
#